data_AF-A0A8T4MNG0-F1
#
_entry.id   AF-A0A8T4MNG0-F1
#
_cell.length_a   1.000
_cell.length_b   1.000
_cell.length_c   1.000
_cell.angle_alpha   90.00
_cell.angle_beta   90.00
_cell.angle_gamma   90.00
#
_symmetry.space_group_name_H-M   'P 1'
#
loop_
_entity.id
_entity.type
_entity.pdbx_description
1 polymer ?
#
loop_
_entity_poly.entity_id
_entity_poly.type
_entity_poly.pdbx_seq_one_letter_code
_entity_poly.pdbx_strand_id
1 'polypeptide(L)' 'MPILKNSEVRKMNDKEMADKLQDLKMELVRANVTANKPRAKTKELKRAISRILTMINSQKQSKSQSKLGSSQKKELKK' A
#
# COMPACT_ATOMS: atom_id res chain seq x y z
N MET A 1 -12.30 8.06 -14.10
CA MET A 1 -11.04 8.35 -13.37
C MET A 1 -10.23 7.07 -13.29
N PRO A 2 -8.88 7.12 -13.33
CA PRO A 2 -8.09 5.90 -13.28
C PRO A 2 -8.17 5.33 -11.87
N ILE A 3 -9.04 4.33 -11.69
CA ILE A 3 -9.07 3.45 -10.53
C ILE A 3 -7.71 2.78 -10.49
N LEU A 4 -6.84 3.19 -9.56
CA LEU A 4 -5.54 2.56 -9.34
C LEU A 4 -5.75 1.05 -9.22
N LYS A 5 -5.26 0.31 -10.22
CA LYS A 5 -5.46 -1.14 -10.29
C LYS A 5 -4.40 -1.83 -9.45
N ASN A 6 -4.74 -2.99 -8.89
CA ASN A 6 -3.77 -3.79 -8.12
C ASN A 6 -2.53 -4.16 -8.97
N SER A 7 -2.72 -4.36 -10.28
CA SER A 7 -1.63 -4.62 -11.22
C SER A 7 -0.64 -3.46 -11.35
N GLU A 8 -1.10 -2.22 -11.20
CA GLU A 8 -0.25 -1.03 -11.25
C GLU A 8 0.52 -0.89 -9.93
N VAL A 9 -0.16 -1.09 -8.80
CA VAL A 9 0.47 -1.03 -7.47
C VAL A 9 1.57 -2.06 -7.32
N ARG A 10 1.39 -3.27 -7.88
CA ARG A 10 2.40 -4.32 -7.87
C ARG A 10 3.67 -3.98 -8.64
N LYS A 11 3.60 -3.07 -9.61
CA LYS A 11 4.76 -2.65 -10.42
C LYS A 11 5.54 -1.50 -9.78
N MET A 12 4.95 -0.82 -8.79
CA MET A 12 5.59 0.29 -8.10
C MET A 12 6.62 -0.21 -7.08
N ASN A 13 7.70 0.55 -6.92
CA ASN A 13 8.69 0.30 -5.86
C ASN A 13 8.25 0.90 -4.51
N ASP A 14 8.90 0.52 -3.40
CA ASP A 14 8.56 0.95 -2.03
C ASP A 14 8.44 2.48 -1.91
N LYS A 15 9.36 3.22 -2.54
CA LYS A 15 9.36 4.69 -2.56
C LYS A 15 8.19 5.26 -3.36
N GLU A 16 7.95 4.74 -4.56
CA GLU A 16 6.86 5.20 -5.43
C GLU A 16 5.49 4.94 -4.79
N MET A 17 5.34 3.81 -4.09
CA MET A 17 4.14 3.52 -3.32
C MET A 17 3.93 4.52 -2.17
N ALA A 18 5.01 4.90 -1.47
CA ALA A 18 4.94 5.88 -0.38
C ALA A 18 4.57 7.28 -0.88
N ASP A 19 5.23 7.74 -1.95
CA ASP A 19 4.96 9.04 -2.57
C ASP A 19 3.50 9.08 -3.08
N LYS A 20 3.06 8.03 -3.78
CA LYS A 20 1.69 7.94 -4.28
C LYS A 20 0.65 7.88 -3.16
N LEU A 21 0.96 7.22 -2.05
CA LEU A 21 0.10 7.17 -0.88
C LEU A 21 -0.07 8.58 -0.26
N GLN A 22 1.00 9.37 -0.20
CA GLN A 22 0.95 10.73 0.31
C GLN A 22 0.08 11.64 -0.57
N ASP A 23 0.26 11.57 -1.89
CA ASP A 23 -0.54 12.32 -2.85
C ASP A 23 -2.04 12.01 -2.70
N LEU A 24 -2.40 10.73 -2.66
CA LEU A 24 -3.79 10.29 -2.53
C LEU A 24 -4.42 10.72 -1.20
N LYS A 25 -3.63 10.74 -0.12
CA LYS A 25 -4.07 11.28 1.19
C LYS A 25 -4.33 12.78 1.10
N MET A 26 -3.44 13.56 0.48
CA MET A 26 -3.65 14.99 0.30
C MET A 26 -4.88 15.28 -0.56
N GLU A 27 -5.08 14.53 -1.65
CA GLU A 27 -6.26 14.69 -2.48
C GLU A 27 -7.55 14.34 -1.72
N LEU A 28 -7.52 13.29 -0.89
CA LEU A 28 -8.64 12.93 -0.02
C LEU A 28 -8.97 14.04 0.97
N VAL A 29 -7.97 14.66 1.59
CA VAL A 29 -8.17 15.79 2.51
C VAL A 29 -8.81 16.96 1.78
N ARG A 30 -8.27 17.37 0.62
CA ARG A 30 -8.85 18.45 -0.19
C ARG A 30 -10.29 18.13 -0.60
N ALA A 31 -10.55 16.90 -1.02
CA ALA A 31 -11.89 16.46 -1.42
C ALA A 31 -12.88 16.41 -0.25
N ASN A 32 -12.43 16.12 0.98
CA ASN A 32 -13.28 16.16 2.17
C ASN A 32 -13.55 17.59 2.64
N VAL A 33 -12.54 18.47 2.62
CA VAL A 33 -12.71 19.89 3.02
C VAL A 33 -13.69 20.62 2.11
N THR A 34 -13.68 20.30 0.82
CA THR A 34 -14.59 20.90 -0.17
C THR A 34 -15.97 20.25 -0.22
N ALA A 35 -16.18 19.11 0.45
CA ALA A 35 -17.41 18.34 0.35
C ALA A 35 -18.15 18.26 1.69
N ASN A 36 -19.31 18.94 1.77
CA ASN A 36 -20.23 18.83 2.91
C ASN A 36 -20.87 17.42 3.07
N LYS A 37 -20.74 16.53 2.07
CA LYS A 37 -21.27 15.16 2.08
C LYS A 37 -20.31 14.19 1.37
N PRO A 38 -20.26 12.90 1.76
CA PRO A 38 -19.42 11.91 1.10
C PRO A 38 -19.80 11.73 -0.38
N ARG A 39 -18.83 11.92 -1.28
CA ARG A 39 -19.00 11.83 -2.74
C ARG A 39 -18.34 10.56 -3.31
N ALA A 40 -18.74 10.14 -4.51
CA ALA A 40 -18.13 9.02 -5.22
C ALA A 40 -16.58 9.13 -5.29
N LYS A 41 -16.07 10.35 -5.51
CA LYS A 41 -14.62 10.64 -5.55
C LYS A 41 -13.90 10.28 -4.24
N THR A 42 -14.47 10.58 -3.07
CA THR A 42 -13.81 10.28 -1.80
C THR A 42 -13.80 8.78 -1.52
N LYS A 43 -14.84 8.05 -1.95
CA LYS A 43 -14.89 6.58 -1.89
C LYS A 43 -13.82 5.92 -2.77
N GLU A 44 -13.59 6.45 -3.96
CA GLU A 44 -12.55 5.97 -4.87
C GLU A 44 -11.13 6.22 -4.31
N LEU A 45 -10.88 7.42 -3.78
CA LEU A 45 -9.60 7.75 -3.13
C LEU A 45 -9.31 6.83 -1.94
N LYS A 46 -10.31 6.58 -1.08
CA LYS A 46 -10.18 5.62 0.03
C LYS A 46 -9.83 4.22 -0.48
N ARG A 47 -10.48 3.75 -1.55
CA ARG A 47 -10.18 2.44 -2.16
C ARG A 47 -8.76 2.37 -2.72
N ALA A 48 -8.28 3.42 -3.37
CA ALA A 48 -6.91 3.49 -3.88
C ALA A 48 -5.88 3.43 -2.73
N ILE A 49 -6.10 4.22 -1.67
CA ILE A 49 -5.27 4.21 -0.44
C ILE A 49 -5.23 2.80 0.17
N SER A 50 -6.39 2.14 0.34
CA SER A 50 -6.46 0.79 0.89
C SER A 50 -5.63 -0.21 0.09
N ARG A 51 -5.66 -0.15 -1.25
CA ARG A 51 -4.88 -1.06 -2.10
C ARG A 51 -3.38 -0.89 -1.90
N ILE A 52 -2.90 0.35 -1.83
CA ILE A 52 -1.47 0.62 -1.59
C ILE A 52 -1.07 0.10 -0.21
N LEU A 53 -1.85 0.40 0.83
CA LEU A 53 -1.57 -0.07 2.19
C LEU A 53 -1.55 -1.61 2.29
N THR A 54 -2.49 -2.28 1.62
CA THR A 54 -2.49 -3.75 1.54
C THR A 54 -1.22 -4.28 0.89
N MET A 55 -0.79 -3.69 -0.23
CA MET A 55 0.42 -4.13 -0.93
C MET A 55 1.69 -3.94 -0.07
N ILE A 56 1.83 -2.79 0.59
CA ILE A 56 2.94 -2.51 1.51
C ILE A 56 2.97 -3.56 2.64
N ASN A 57 1.81 -3.84 3.25
CA ASN A 57 1.71 -4.81 4.33
C ASN A 57 2.02 -6.24 3.85
N SER A 58 1.55 -6.64 2.67
CA SER A 58 1.86 -7.95 2.09
C SER A 58 3.36 -8.12 1.80
N GLN A 59 4.04 -7.08 1.31
CA GLN A 59 5.50 -7.11 1.09
C GLN A 59 6.28 -7.14 2.42
N LYS A 60 5.78 -6.48 3.46
CA LYS A 60 6.41 -6.53 4.79
C LYS A 60 6.32 -7.92 5.40
N GLN A 61 5.18 -8.61 5.25
CA GLN A 61 4.98 -9.97 5.73
C GLN A 61 5.84 -11.00 4.99
N SER A 62 6.00 -10.86 3.67
CA SER A 62 6.90 -11.75 2.91
C SER A 62 8.37 -11.54 3.28
N LYS A 63 8.80 -10.29 3.50
CA LYS A 63 10.15 -9.96 4.01
C LYS A 63 10.41 -10.46 5.44
N SER A 64 9.39 -10.59 6.29
CA SER A 64 9.56 -11.12 7.65
C SER A 64 9.62 -12.65 7.68
N GLN A 65 8.87 -13.34 6.81
CA GLN A 65 8.89 -14.80 6.72
C GLN A 65 10.22 -15.35 6.18
N SER A 66 10.90 -14.64 5.27
CA SER A 66 12.22 -15.06 4.78
C SER A 66 13.34 -14.98 5.83
N LYS A 67 13.19 -14.17 6.88
CA LYS A 67 14.18 -14.06 7.97
C LYS A 67 14.11 -15.19 9.00
N LEU A 68 12.97 -15.86 9.16
CA LEU A 68 12.83 -16.98 10.10
C LEU A 68 13.42 -18.30 9.58
N GLY A 69 13.53 -18.47 8.25
CA GLY A 69 14.07 -19.70 7.63
C GLY A 69 15.60 -19.83 7.63
N SER A 70 16.34 -18.75 7.89
CA SER A 70 17.82 -18.77 7.88
C SER A 70 18.47 -19.25 9.18
N SER A 71 17.72 -19.27 10.29
CA SER A 71 18.26 -19.65 11.60
C SER A 71 18.29 -21.17 11.82
N GLN A 72 17.43 -21.94 11.15
CA GLN A 72 17.33 -23.40 11.35
C GLN A 72 18.42 -24.21 10.62
N LYS A 73 19.13 -23.63 9.63
CA LYS A 73 20.18 -24.37 8.89
C LYS A 73 21.56 -24.35 9.55
N LYS A 74 21.78 -23.58 10.63
CA LYS A 74 23.07 -23.49 11.31
C LYS A 74 23.27 -24.49 12.45
N GLU A 75 22.21 -25.10 12.97
CA GLU A 75 22.31 -26.08 14.07
C GLU A 75 22.53 -27.53 13.62
N LEU A 76 22.30 -27.87 12.34
CA LEU A 76 22.43 -29.25 11.85
C LEU A 76 23.83 -29.64 11.32
N LYS A 77 24.86 -28.84 11.59
CA LYS A 77 26.25 -29.08 11.13
C LYS A 77 27.31 -29.02 12.24
N LYS A 78 26.95 -29.37 13.47
CA LYS A 78 27.91 -29.58 14.56
C LYS A 78 27.87 -31.01 15.04
#